data_AF-A0A9J6C561-F1
#
_entry.id   AF-A0A9J6C561-F1
#
_cell.length_a   1.000
_cell.length_b   1.000
_cell.length_c   1.000
_cell.angle_alpha   90.00
_cell.angle_beta   90.00
_cell.angle_gamma   90.00
#
_symmetry.space_group_name_H-M   'P 1'
#
loop_
_entity.id
_entity.type
_entity.pdbx_description
1 polymer ?
#
loop_
_entity_poly.entity_id
_entity_poly.type
_entity_poly.pdbx_seq_one_letter_code
_entity_poly.pdbx_strand_id
1 'polypeptide(L)'
;MDKNNLVHNNSLNSRKYFQGINRKRNILITIFSVAFILVILTTVSILYFVLKTDSNSDDFKFENLISRDEWNAAPPKSGIPFLESPIKRIIIAHTAGEFCDNENECKFVVKRIQNENSHLDDIPYNFLIGNDGKVYEGRGFEKEGQHTSNLYGSNYNSIDFIILSQDSLVFNNIKSDALNEAVSKLKNFYPLQKVYRREEWGAANPKEAHTKFSQKKEIALLSHSVTQTCSSFSHCATIMKNIQRNHMGNNGWIDFAFNFAVGANGLIFECRGFDFVGAHFSALNSRSIGILAIGEFNEDEPSQEMLDTLEKFLEDAAKLGKLSEDFKIHGRQDFGSSGPGENIMKHIREWCRYGNRTTPC
;
A
#
# COMPACT_ATOMS: atom_id res chain seq x y z
N MET A 1 27.83 24.19 -91.45
CA MET A 1 27.83 23.12 -90.45
C MET A 1 27.54 23.71 -89.07
N ASP A 2 26.36 23.38 -88.53
CA ASP A 2 26.03 23.18 -87.12
C ASP A 2 26.13 24.30 -86.05
N LYS A 3 25.61 25.51 -86.32
CA LYS A 3 25.22 26.42 -85.22
C LYS A 3 23.85 26.07 -84.60
N ASN A 4 22.93 25.48 -85.36
CA ASN A 4 21.59 25.13 -84.88
C ASN A 4 21.56 23.86 -84.00
N ASN A 5 22.50 22.93 -84.17
CA ASN A 5 22.62 21.73 -83.32
C ASN A 5 23.15 22.03 -81.91
N LEU A 6 24.01 23.05 -81.74
CA LEU A 6 24.57 23.45 -80.44
C LEU A 6 23.53 24.11 -79.52
N VAL A 7 22.66 24.98 -80.06
CA VAL A 7 21.62 25.66 -79.28
C VAL A 7 20.53 24.68 -78.83
N HIS A 8 20.15 23.74 -79.70
CA HIS A 8 19.14 22.72 -79.39
C HIS A 8 19.63 21.70 -78.34
N ASN A 9 20.92 21.32 -78.38
CA ASN A 9 21.54 20.45 -77.38
C ASN A 9 21.68 21.12 -76.01
N ASN A 10 22.02 22.41 -75.96
CA ASN A 10 22.10 23.16 -74.69
C ASN A 10 20.73 23.36 -74.02
N SER A 11 19.66 23.55 -74.81
CA SER A 11 18.28 23.62 -74.33
C SER A 11 17.77 22.28 -73.75
N LEU A 12 18.12 21.17 -74.39
CA LEU A 12 17.75 19.82 -73.92
C LEU A 12 18.52 19.43 -72.64
N ASN A 13 19.80 19.81 -72.55
CA ASN A 13 20.62 19.56 -71.36
C ASN A 13 20.18 20.38 -70.15
N SER A 14 19.79 21.65 -70.34
CA SER A 14 19.25 22.46 -69.25
C SER A 14 17.89 21.94 -68.76
N ARG A 15 16.98 21.52 -69.66
CA ARG A 15 15.71 20.88 -69.28
C ARG A 15 15.90 19.59 -68.48
N LYS A 16 16.84 18.71 -68.88
CA LYS A 16 17.18 17.49 -68.13
C LYS A 16 17.79 17.81 -66.76
N TYR A 17 18.62 18.85 -66.68
CA TYR A 17 19.21 19.33 -65.42
C TYR A 17 18.14 19.85 -64.44
N PHE A 18 17.23 20.71 -64.89
CA PHE A 18 16.11 21.20 -64.07
C PHE A 18 15.11 20.11 -63.68
N GLN A 19 14.84 19.13 -64.56
CA GLN A 19 14.05 17.94 -64.21
C GLN A 19 14.74 17.08 -63.13
N GLY A 20 16.07 16.93 -63.19
CA GLY A 20 16.85 16.23 -62.18
C GLY A 20 16.81 16.92 -60.81
N ILE A 21 16.90 18.25 -60.77
CA ILE A 21 16.78 19.05 -59.54
C ILE A 21 15.37 18.95 -58.96
N ASN A 22 14.32 19.08 -59.78
CA ASN A 22 12.94 18.94 -59.33
C ASN A 22 12.64 17.52 -58.81
N ARG A 23 13.21 16.48 -59.45
CA ARG A 23 13.08 15.10 -58.99
C ARG A 23 13.79 14.89 -57.65
N LYS A 24 15.01 15.40 -57.46
CA LYS A 24 15.73 15.36 -56.17
C LYS A 24 14.98 16.12 -55.07
N ARG A 25 14.46 17.31 -55.38
CA ARG A 25 13.65 18.12 -54.45
C ARG A 25 12.38 17.38 -54.03
N ASN A 26 11.67 16.77 -54.97
CA ASN A 26 10.45 16.01 -54.68
C ASN A 26 10.76 14.77 -53.83
N ILE A 27 11.85 14.04 -54.13
CA ILE A 27 12.31 12.91 -53.30
C ILE A 27 12.63 13.39 -51.88
N LEU A 28 13.33 14.53 -51.74
CA LEU A 28 13.68 15.09 -50.44
C LEU A 28 12.43 15.48 -49.65
N ILE A 29 11.46 16.14 -50.29
CA ILE A 29 10.16 16.49 -49.68
C ILE A 29 9.43 15.22 -49.23
N THR A 30 9.38 14.18 -50.07
CA THR A 30 8.74 12.90 -49.70
C THR A 30 9.43 12.26 -48.50
N ILE A 31 10.77 12.25 -48.45
CA ILE A 31 11.53 11.70 -47.32
C ILE A 31 11.20 12.48 -46.03
N PHE A 32 11.20 13.82 -46.09
CA PHE A 32 10.87 14.65 -44.93
C PHE A 32 9.42 14.46 -44.48
N SER A 33 8.46 14.37 -45.41
CA SER A 33 7.06 14.12 -45.09
C SER A 33 6.86 12.74 -44.43
N VAL A 34 7.52 11.69 -44.92
CA VAL A 34 7.46 10.35 -44.32
C VAL A 34 8.11 10.35 -42.93
N ALA A 35 9.28 10.97 -42.78
CA ALA A 35 9.95 11.08 -41.49
C ALA A 35 9.08 11.85 -40.47
N PHE A 36 8.43 12.93 -40.88
CA PHE A 36 7.53 13.71 -40.03
C PHE A 36 6.29 12.90 -39.60
N ILE A 37 5.69 12.12 -40.51
CA ILE A 37 4.59 11.22 -40.17
C ILE A 37 5.03 10.15 -39.17
N LEU A 38 6.22 9.56 -39.34
CA LEU A 38 6.76 8.59 -38.40
C LEU A 38 7.02 9.18 -37.00
N VAL A 39 7.48 10.44 -36.93
CA VAL A 39 7.62 11.17 -35.65
C VAL A 39 6.25 11.39 -35.00
N ILE A 40 5.24 11.80 -35.76
CA ILE A 40 3.87 11.95 -35.23
C ILE A 40 3.35 10.60 -34.70
N LEU A 41 3.46 9.53 -35.48
CA LEU A 41 2.98 8.21 -35.07
C LEU A 41 3.69 7.70 -33.80
N THR A 42 5.00 7.89 -33.70
CA THR A 42 5.77 7.51 -32.50
C THR A 42 5.41 8.37 -31.30
N THR A 43 5.24 9.69 -31.45
CA THR A 43 4.80 10.57 -30.35
C THR A 43 3.39 10.25 -29.89
N VAL A 44 2.46 9.92 -30.79
CA VAL A 44 1.10 9.48 -30.45
C VAL A 44 1.12 8.13 -29.74
N SER A 45 1.95 7.18 -30.18
CA SER A 45 2.12 5.89 -29.49
C SER A 45 2.76 6.06 -28.11
N ILE A 46 3.78 6.91 -27.97
CA ILE A 46 4.38 7.21 -26.66
C ILE A 46 3.35 7.89 -25.76
N LEU A 47 2.59 8.87 -26.26
CA LEU A 47 1.54 9.53 -25.49
C LEU A 47 0.44 8.55 -25.09
N TYR A 48 0.02 7.66 -25.99
CA TYR A 48 -0.92 6.59 -25.68
C TYR A 48 -0.37 5.65 -24.59
N PHE A 49 0.90 5.25 -24.68
CA PHE A 49 1.55 4.44 -23.66
C PHE A 49 1.69 5.18 -22.33
N VAL A 50 2.06 6.47 -22.35
CA VAL A 50 2.19 7.32 -21.15
C VAL A 50 0.83 7.49 -20.48
N LEU A 51 -0.22 7.81 -21.24
CA LEU A 51 -1.60 7.91 -20.74
C LEU A 51 -2.12 6.55 -20.24
N LYS A 52 -1.71 5.45 -20.87
CA LYS A 52 -2.04 4.09 -20.42
C LYS A 52 -1.24 3.68 -19.16
N THR A 53 -0.01 4.14 -19.00
CA THR A 53 0.77 3.95 -17.77
C THR A 53 0.27 4.82 -16.63
N ASP A 54 -0.21 6.04 -16.90
CA ASP A 54 -0.90 6.87 -15.91
C ASP A 54 -2.22 6.22 -15.47
N SER A 55 -2.95 5.57 -16.39
CA SER A 55 -4.13 4.77 -16.03
C SER A 55 -3.81 3.41 -15.39
N ASN A 56 -2.52 3.03 -15.33
CA ASN A 56 -2.03 1.81 -14.68
C ASN A 56 -1.29 2.13 -13.36
N SER A 57 -1.42 3.34 -12.81
CA SER A 57 -1.53 3.35 -11.36
C SER A 57 -2.75 2.49 -11.06
N ASP A 58 -2.58 1.38 -10.35
CA ASP A 58 -3.68 0.67 -9.71
C ASP A 58 -4.33 1.61 -8.69
N ASP A 59 -5.01 2.63 -9.21
CA ASP A 59 -5.99 3.41 -8.50
C ASP A 59 -7.14 2.42 -8.32
N PHE A 60 -7.00 1.62 -7.27
CA PHE A 60 -7.90 0.56 -6.83
C PHE A 60 -9.32 1.06 -7.02
N LYS A 61 -9.98 0.74 -8.14
CA LYS A 61 -11.40 1.01 -8.31
C LYS A 61 -12.13 0.10 -7.34
N PHE A 62 -12.86 0.70 -6.41
CA PHE A 62 -13.85 -0.04 -5.66
C PHE A 62 -15.03 -0.16 -6.63
N GLU A 63 -15.24 -1.32 -7.25
CA GLU A 63 -16.24 -1.45 -8.33
C GLU A 63 -17.66 -1.12 -7.83
N ASN A 64 -17.86 -1.14 -6.52
CA ASN A 64 -19.13 -0.89 -5.82
C ASN A 64 -19.16 0.39 -4.94
N LEU A 65 -18.20 1.32 -5.04
CA LEU A 65 -18.14 2.50 -4.17
C LEU A 65 -18.71 3.66 -4.95
N ILE A 66 -19.77 4.22 -4.39
CA ILE A 66 -20.34 5.47 -4.83
C ILE A 66 -19.69 6.55 -4.00
N SER A 67 -18.78 7.30 -4.63
CA SER A 67 -18.11 8.45 -4.02
C SER A 67 -19.09 9.54 -3.63
N ARG A 68 -18.63 10.47 -2.77
CA ARG A 68 -19.40 11.67 -2.38
C ARG A 68 -19.98 12.45 -3.56
N ASP A 69 -19.19 12.59 -4.62
CA ASP A 69 -19.61 13.33 -5.81
C ASP A 69 -20.72 12.56 -6.55
N GLU A 70 -20.63 11.24 -6.65
CA GLU A 70 -21.60 10.41 -7.38
C GLU A 70 -22.99 10.34 -6.73
N TRP A 71 -23.10 10.52 -5.42
CA TRP A 71 -24.39 10.65 -4.72
C TRP A 71 -24.80 12.12 -4.45
N ASN A 72 -24.03 13.09 -4.93
CA ASN A 72 -24.25 14.54 -4.77
C ASN A 72 -24.26 14.99 -3.30
N ALA A 73 -23.20 14.64 -2.58
CA ALA A 73 -22.98 15.07 -1.21
C ALA A 73 -22.90 16.59 -1.07
N ALA A 74 -23.52 17.12 -0.02
CA ALA A 74 -23.18 18.46 0.43
C ALA A 74 -21.74 18.49 0.99
N PRO A 75 -21.01 19.61 0.87
CA PRO A 75 -19.72 19.75 1.54
C PRO A 75 -19.90 19.77 3.08
N PRO A 76 -18.90 19.34 3.85
CA PRO A 76 -18.90 19.50 5.31
C PRO A 76 -19.05 20.96 5.72
N LYS A 77 -19.77 21.22 6.81
CA LYS A 77 -20.01 22.58 7.34
C LYS A 77 -18.79 23.18 8.01
N SER A 78 -17.97 22.33 8.63
CA SER A 78 -16.73 22.71 9.30
C SER A 78 -15.66 21.63 9.10
N GLY A 79 -14.48 21.86 9.67
CA GLY A 79 -13.38 20.90 9.59
C GLY A 79 -13.66 19.65 10.42
N ILE A 80 -13.90 18.52 9.74
CA ILE A 80 -14.06 17.23 10.40
C ILE A 80 -12.68 16.75 10.92
N PRO A 81 -12.58 16.30 12.19
CA PRO A 81 -11.36 15.68 12.73
C PRO A 81 -10.86 14.53 11.86
N PHE A 82 -9.54 14.41 11.77
CA PHE A 82 -8.90 13.26 11.13
C PHE A 82 -8.84 12.08 12.09
N LEU A 83 -8.95 10.87 11.55
CA LEU A 83 -8.71 9.64 12.30
C LEU A 83 -7.25 9.55 12.76
N GLU A 84 -7.05 9.05 13.97
CA GLU A 84 -5.72 8.78 14.49
C GLU A 84 -5.20 7.45 13.94
N SER A 85 -4.01 7.43 13.34
CA SER A 85 -3.38 6.16 12.96
C SER A 85 -2.70 5.51 14.18
N PRO A 86 -2.87 4.19 14.40
CA PRO A 86 -3.74 3.27 13.66
C PRO A 86 -5.18 3.32 14.18
N ILE A 87 -6.15 3.06 13.29
CA ILE A 87 -7.55 2.92 13.67
C ILE A 87 -7.68 1.81 14.69
N LYS A 88 -8.39 2.08 15.78
CA LYS A 88 -8.52 1.14 16.90
C LYS A 88 -9.68 0.17 16.70
N ARG A 89 -10.70 0.54 15.91
CA ARG A 89 -11.97 -0.20 15.81
C ARG A 89 -12.64 -0.03 14.45
N ILE A 90 -13.38 -1.06 14.03
CA ILE A 90 -14.38 -0.96 12.98
C ILE A 90 -15.74 -1.13 13.66
N ILE A 91 -16.65 -0.19 13.45
CA ILE A 91 -18.03 -0.30 13.90
C ILE A 91 -18.89 -0.70 12.72
N ILE A 92 -19.72 -1.71 12.94
CA ILE A 92 -20.75 -2.12 12.00
C ILE A 92 -22.08 -1.97 12.72
N ALA A 93 -22.96 -1.12 12.19
CA ALA A 93 -24.29 -0.88 12.74
C ALA A 93 -25.32 -0.75 11.61
N HIS A 94 -26.60 -0.60 11.94
CA HIS A 94 -27.66 -0.39 10.97
C HIS A 94 -28.49 0.85 11.30
N THR A 95 -29.22 1.38 10.32
CA THR A 95 -30.12 2.52 10.47
C THR A 95 -31.42 2.21 11.23
N ALA A 96 -31.78 0.93 11.42
CA ALA A 96 -32.99 0.47 12.11
C ALA A 96 -34.31 1.02 11.50
N GLY A 97 -34.36 1.17 10.18
CA GLY A 97 -35.57 1.65 9.49
C GLY A 97 -35.35 2.16 8.07
N GLU A 98 -34.17 2.73 7.79
CA GLU A 98 -33.83 3.28 6.48
C GLU A 98 -33.21 2.22 5.60
N PHE A 99 -33.84 1.90 4.47
CA PHE A 99 -33.37 0.87 3.55
C PHE A 99 -33.55 1.35 2.10
N CYS A 100 -32.87 0.68 1.19
CA CYS A 100 -32.93 0.96 -0.25
C CYS A 100 -32.48 -0.29 -1.00
N ASP A 101 -33.07 -0.56 -2.17
CA ASP A 101 -32.81 -1.81 -2.91
C ASP A 101 -32.19 -1.57 -4.30
N ASN A 102 -32.05 -0.31 -4.73
CA ASN A 102 -31.32 0.06 -5.93
C ASN A 102 -30.53 1.36 -5.74
N GLU A 103 -29.58 1.60 -6.64
CA GLU A 103 -28.63 2.70 -6.53
C GLU A 103 -29.29 4.08 -6.39
N ASN A 104 -30.34 4.37 -7.17
CA ASN A 104 -30.98 5.69 -7.12
C ASN A 104 -31.68 5.93 -5.78
N GLU A 105 -32.35 4.90 -5.26
CA GLU A 105 -32.95 4.95 -3.92
C GLU A 105 -31.88 5.10 -2.85
N CYS A 106 -30.78 4.34 -2.95
CA CYS A 106 -29.71 4.40 -1.96
C CYS A 106 -29.00 5.77 -1.96
N LYS A 107 -28.72 6.36 -3.12
CA LYS A 107 -28.23 7.75 -3.22
C LYS A 107 -29.19 8.73 -2.54
N PHE A 108 -30.49 8.56 -2.76
CA PHE A 108 -31.51 9.39 -2.12
C PHE A 108 -31.54 9.22 -0.59
N VAL A 109 -31.49 7.98 -0.09
CA VAL A 109 -31.47 7.67 1.35
C VAL A 109 -30.21 8.22 2.01
N VAL A 110 -29.02 8.01 1.44
CA VAL A 110 -27.75 8.54 1.95
C VAL A 110 -27.79 10.07 2.03
N LYS A 111 -28.28 10.73 0.98
CA LYS A 111 -28.44 12.19 0.96
C LYS A 111 -29.44 12.68 2.01
N ARG A 112 -30.54 11.96 2.22
CA ARG A 112 -31.51 12.28 3.26
C ARG A 112 -30.91 12.15 4.67
N ILE A 113 -30.13 11.09 4.92
CA ILE A 113 -29.40 10.93 6.19
C ILE A 113 -28.46 12.11 6.43
N GLN A 114 -27.72 12.56 5.41
CA GLN A 114 -26.88 13.77 5.53
C GLN A 114 -27.73 15.01 5.90
N ASN A 115 -28.87 15.20 5.26
CA ASN A 115 -29.74 16.37 5.47
C ASN A 115 -30.45 16.36 6.84
N GLU A 116 -30.92 15.21 7.30
CA GLU A 116 -31.59 15.06 8.61
C GLU A 116 -30.60 15.26 9.77
N ASN A 117 -29.33 14.95 9.55
CA ASN A 117 -28.24 15.22 10.48
C ASN A 117 -27.65 16.63 10.32
N SER A 118 -28.46 17.60 9.91
CA SER A 118 -28.05 19.00 9.74
C SER A 118 -27.55 19.69 11.01
N HIS A 119 -27.73 19.11 12.19
CA HIS A 119 -27.13 19.62 13.42
C HIS A 119 -25.64 19.23 13.58
N LEU A 120 -25.16 18.29 12.78
CA LEU A 120 -23.76 17.84 12.72
C LEU A 120 -22.99 18.58 11.62
N ASP A 121 -21.68 18.42 11.62
CA ASP A 121 -20.79 19.01 10.60
C ASP A 121 -20.96 18.34 9.22
N ASP A 122 -21.36 17.07 9.20
CA ASP A 122 -21.62 16.27 8.00
C ASP A 122 -22.35 14.97 8.39
N ILE A 123 -22.68 14.13 7.39
CA ILE A 123 -23.19 12.77 7.57
C ILE A 123 -22.39 12.03 8.65
N PRO A 124 -23.02 11.42 9.66
CA PRO A 124 -22.30 10.97 10.87
C PRO A 124 -21.40 9.74 10.68
N TYR A 125 -21.37 9.15 9.50
CA TYR A 125 -20.77 7.84 9.24
C TYR A 125 -19.67 7.91 8.18
N ASN A 126 -18.71 6.98 8.24
CA ASN A 126 -17.67 6.86 7.22
C ASN A 126 -18.21 6.26 5.93
N PHE A 127 -18.97 5.17 6.04
CA PHE A 127 -19.52 4.44 4.91
C PHE A 127 -20.93 3.92 5.20
N LEU A 128 -21.77 3.89 4.17
CA LEU A 128 -23.12 3.31 4.23
C LEU A 128 -23.25 2.19 3.19
N ILE A 129 -23.98 1.13 3.51
CA ILE A 129 -24.11 -0.06 2.66
C ILE A 129 -25.59 -0.28 2.34
N GLY A 130 -25.94 -0.25 1.05
CA GLY A 130 -27.30 -0.52 0.57
C GLY A 130 -27.57 -2.00 0.29
N ASN A 131 -28.84 -2.41 0.21
CA ASN A 131 -29.19 -3.77 -0.21
C ASN A 131 -28.93 -4.02 -1.70
N ASP A 132 -28.71 -2.94 -2.46
CA ASP A 132 -28.22 -2.96 -3.83
C ASP A 132 -26.78 -3.53 -3.95
N GLY A 133 -26.10 -3.74 -2.83
CA GLY A 133 -24.75 -4.29 -2.75
C GLY A 133 -23.66 -3.24 -2.91
N LYS A 134 -24.01 -1.95 -2.92
CA LYS A 134 -23.06 -0.85 -3.07
C LYS A 134 -22.69 -0.23 -1.72
N VAL A 135 -21.50 0.35 -1.68
CA VAL A 135 -21.00 1.15 -0.57
C VAL A 135 -21.03 2.61 -0.97
N TYR A 136 -21.54 3.46 -0.08
CA TYR A 136 -21.68 4.88 -0.29
C TYR A 136 -20.71 5.61 0.65
N GLU A 137 -19.83 6.41 0.07
CA GLU A 137 -18.84 7.16 0.81
C GLU A 137 -19.52 8.28 1.61
N GLY A 138 -19.49 8.16 2.94
CA GLY A 138 -19.84 9.25 3.85
C GLY A 138 -18.60 10.11 4.08
N ARG A 139 -18.06 10.07 5.30
CA ARG A 139 -16.83 10.79 5.67
C ARG A 139 -15.54 10.16 5.12
N GLY A 140 -15.64 8.98 4.50
CA GLY A 140 -14.51 8.30 3.87
C GLY A 140 -13.52 7.73 4.88
N PHE A 141 -12.30 7.43 4.43
CA PHE A 141 -11.32 6.74 5.26
C PHE A 141 -10.53 7.65 6.19
N GLU A 142 -10.49 8.97 5.99
CA GLU A 142 -9.57 9.85 6.72
C GLU A 142 -10.17 10.56 7.93
N LYS A 143 -11.50 10.61 8.01
CA LYS A 143 -12.22 11.50 8.92
C LYS A 143 -13.02 10.72 9.95
N GLU A 144 -13.10 11.24 11.16
CA GLU A 144 -13.83 10.55 12.23
C GLU A 144 -15.34 10.56 11.98
N GLY A 145 -15.99 9.40 12.17
CA GLY A 145 -17.43 9.30 12.34
C GLY A 145 -17.89 10.04 13.58
N GLN A 146 -19.12 10.59 13.56
CA GLN A 146 -19.72 11.32 14.68
C GLN A 146 -20.87 10.54 15.33
N HIS A 147 -21.28 9.41 14.75
CA HIS A 147 -22.34 8.57 15.32
C HIS A 147 -21.95 7.97 16.68
N THR A 148 -20.67 7.70 16.89
CA THR A 148 -20.18 6.90 18.02
C THR A 148 -19.61 7.75 19.15
N SER A 149 -19.39 9.05 18.91
CA SER A 149 -18.86 10.00 19.89
C SER A 149 -19.78 10.18 21.10
N ASN A 150 -21.10 10.11 20.91
CA ASN A 150 -22.08 10.27 21.98
C ASN A 150 -22.22 9.01 22.85
N LEU A 151 -21.93 7.83 22.29
CA LEU A 151 -22.06 6.54 22.99
C LEU A 151 -20.77 6.13 23.71
N TYR A 152 -19.60 6.52 23.18
CA TYR A 152 -18.32 6.03 23.65
C TYR A 152 -17.28 7.12 23.95
N GLY A 153 -17.65 8.40 23.82
CA GLY A 153 -16.79 9.55 24.12
C GLY A 153 -15.96 10.04 22.92
N SER A 154 -15.38 11.23 23.08
CA SER A 154 -14.73 12.03 22.01
C SER A 154 -13.34 11.56 21.56
N ASN A 155 -13.00 10.27 21.69
CA ASN A 155 -11.68 9.70 21.33
C ASN A 155 -11.80 8.26 20.82
N TYR A 156 -12.90 7.93 20.15
CA TYR A 156 -13.24 6.53 19.86
C TYR A 156 -12.46 5.93 18.67
N ASN A 157 -11.85 6.78 17.83
CA ASN A 157 -10.97 6.44 16.69
C ASN A 157 -11.41 5.16 15.95
N SER A 158 -12.60 5.21 15.35
CA SER A 158 -13.23 4.12 14.61
C SER A 158 -13.59 4.53 13.19
N ILE A 159 -13.65 3.53 12.31
CA ILE A 159 -14.37 3.67 11.04
C ILE A 159 -15.72 2.96 11.14
N ASP A 160 -16.76 3.69 10.75
CA ASP A 160 -18.15 3.26 10.89
C ASP A 160 -18.72 2.82 9.52
N PHE A 161 -19.17 1.56 9.43
CA PHE A 161 -19.97 1.01 8.34
C PHE A 161 -21.42 0.87 8.79
N ILE A 162 -22.34 1.56 8.11
CA ILE A 162 -23.76 1.51 8.42
C ILE A 162 -24.54 0.81 7.34
N ILE A 163 -25.20 -0.29 7.69
CA ILE A 163 -26.11 -0.97 6.78
C ILE A 163 -27.46 -0.23 6.77
N LEU A 164 -27.92 0.12 5.57
CA LEU A 164 -29.25 0.69 5.34
C LEU A 164 -30.27 -0.45 5.40
N SER A 165 -30.81 -0.73 6.60
CA SER A 165 -31.82 -1.76 6.76
C SER A 165 -32.81 -1.52 7.91
N GLN A 166 -33.95 -2.20 7.82
CA GLN A 166 -35.02 -2.22 8.83
C GLN A 166 -34.82 -3.29 9.91
N ASP A 167 -34.04 -4.34 9.64
CA ASP A 167 -33.96 -5.51 10.51
C ASP A 167 -32.59 -5.64 11.19
N SER A 168 -32.62 -5.86 12.50
CA SER A 168 -31.44 -6.25 13.29
C SER A 168 -30.84 -7.60 12.88
N LEU A 169 -31.60 -8.48 12.22
CA LEU A 169 -31.13 -9.77 11.74
C LEU A 169 -30.29 -9.67 10.45
N VAL A 170 -30.17 -8.47 9.87
CA VAL A 170 -29.40 -8.21 8.66
C VAL A 170 -27.92 -8.52 8.83
N PHE A 171 -27.38 -8.50 10.05
CA PHE A 171 -26.02 -8.99 10.33
C PHE A 171 -25.78 -10.44 9.87
N ASN A 172 -26.82 -11.26 9.74
CA ASN A 172 -26.72 -12.64 9.26
C ASN A 172 -26.86 -12.78 7.73
N ASN A 173 -27.35 -11.75 7.02
CA ASN A 173 -27.77 -11.82 5.61
C ASN A 173 -27.22 -10.70 4.70
N ILE A 174 -26.42 -9.76 5.21
CA ILE A 174 -25.70 -8.81 4.33
C ILE A 174 -24.84 -9.64 3.39
N LYS A 175 -25.05 -9.48 2.08
CA LYS A 175 -24.15 -10.00 1.05
C LYS A 175 -22.73 -9.62 1.44
N SER A 176 -21.97 -10.62 1.90
CA SER A 176 -20.68 -10.51 2.55
C SER A 176 -19.66 -9.70 1.75
N ASP A 177 -19.85 -9.57 0.45
CA ASP A 177 -18.85 -9.10 -0.49
C ASP A 177 -18.58 -7.60 -0.36
N ALA A 178 -19.62 -6.77 -0.20
CA ALA A 178 -19.46 -5.31 -0.08
C ALA A 178 -18.78 -4.89 1.23
N LEU A 179 -19.14 -5.55 2.34
CA LEU A 179 -18.49 -5.35 3.64
C LEU A 179 -17.05 -5.89 3.62
N ASN A 180 -16.83 -7.08 3.05
CA ASN A 180 -15.50 -7.66 2.90
C ASN A 180 -14.59 -6.80 2.01
N GLU A 181 -15.11 -6.23 0.92
CA GLU A 181 -14.39 -5.31 0.03
C GLU A 181 -13.98 -4.04 0.78
N ALA A 182 -14.89 -3.46 1.58
CA ALA A 182 -14.61 -2.27 2.37
C ALA A 182 -13.60 -2.50 3.50
N VAL A 183 -13.71 -3.64 4.20
CA VAL A 183 -12.71 -4.06 5.20
C VAL A 183 -11.36 -4.36 4.53
N SER A 184 -11.35 -4.95 3.34
CA SER A 184 -10.12 -5.19 2.56
C SER A 184 -9.43 -3.88 2.20
N LYS A 185 -10.18 -2.86 1.76
CA LYS A 185 -9.63 -1.53 1.46
C LYS A 185 -9.15 -0.77 2.68
N LEU A 186 -9.79 -0.93 3.84
CA LEU A 186 -9.26 -0.36 5.10
C LEU A 186 -7.84 -0.83 5.40
N LYS A 187 -7.58 -2.12 5.17
CA LYS A 187 -6.24 -2.69 5.32
C LYS A 187 -5.24 -2.06 4.34
N ASN A 188 -5.69 -1.62 3.16
CA ASN A 188 -4.83 -1.03 2.12
C ASN A 188 -4.65 0.49 2.28
N PHE A 189 -5.69 1.23 2.72
CA PHE A 189 -5.68 2.69 2.88
C PHE A 189 -4.87 3.14 4.11
N TYR A 190 -4.71 2.26 5.11
CA TYR A 190 -3.83 2.46 6.24
C TYR A 190 -2.57 1.60 6.04
N PRO A 191 -1.57 2.08 5.27
CA PRO A 191 -0.44 1.27 4.80
C PRO A 191 0.54 0.90 5.91
N LEU A 192 0.27 1.18 7.18
CA LEU A 192 1.10 0.62 8.24
C LEU A 192 0.20 -0.10 9.20
N GLN A 193 0.36 -1.42 9.18
CA GLN A 193 0.04 -2.25 10.33
C GLN A 193 0.55 -1.54 11.58
N LYS A 194 -0.29 -1.50 12.63
CA LYS A 194 0.09 -0.85 13.89
C LYS A 194 1.47 -1.36 14.31
N VAL A 195 2.46 -0.46 14.29
CA VAL A 195 3.76 -0.71 14.91
C VAL A 195 3.69 -0.18 16.33
N TYR A 196 3.73 -1.07 17.31
CA TYR A 196 3.83 -0.71 18.71
C TYR A 196 5.21 -0.13 18.99
N ARG A 197 5.25 1.15 19.33
CA ARG A 197 6.49 1.86 19.62
C ARG A 197 7.17 1.31 20.86
N ARG A 198 8.46 1.61 20.98
CA ARG A 198 9.30 1.21 22.12
C ARG A 198 8.65 1.51 23.47
N GLU A 199 8.10 2.71 23.64
CA GLU A 199 7.43 3.15 24.86
C GLU A 199 6.15 2.36 25.16
N GLU A 200 5.42 1.90 24.14
CA GLU A 200 4.16 1.18 24.31
C GLU A 200 4.39 -0.19 24.95
N TRP A 201 5.39 -0.95 24.47
CA TRP A 201 5.70 -2.28 25.02
C TRP A 201 6.64 -2.24 26.23
N GLY A 202 7.08 -1.05 26.65
CA GLY A 202 7.91 -0.84 27.82
C GLY A 202 9.38 -1.21 27.60
N ALA A 203 9.93 -0.85 26.44
CA ALA A 203 11.34 -1.01 26.14
C ALA A 203 12.22 -0.22 27.12
N ALA A 204 13.35 -0.81 27.51
CA ALA A 204 14.42 -0.06 28.14
C ALA A 204 15.04 0.94 27.15
N ASN A 205 15.60 2.03 27.66
CA ASN A 205 16.44 2.93 26.87
C ASN A 205 17.70 2.19 26.39
N PRO A 206 18.18 2.45 25.16
CA PRO A 206 19.45 1.90 24.72
C PRO A 206 20.59 2.41 25.61
N LYS A 207 21.61 1.58 25.82
CA LYS A 207 22.79 1.95 26.64
C LYS A 207 23.56 3.11 26.04
N GLU A 208 23.53 3.22 24.72
CA GLU A 208 24.27 4.19 23.91
C GLU A 208 23.42 4.62 22.70
N ALA A 209 23.81 5.72 22.05
CA ALA A 209 23.12 6.17 20.84
C ALA A 209 23.26 5.14 19.70
N HIS A 210 22.15 4.87 19.02
CA HIS A 210 22.16 4.00 17.85
C HIS A 210 22.85 4.65 16.64
N THR A 211 23.59 3.85 15.89
CA THR A 211 24.12 4.24 14.58
C THR A 211 22.99 4.31 13.55
N LYS A 212 22.84 5.45 12.87
CA LYS A 212 21.88 5.59 11.77
C LYS A 212 22.34 4.84 10.52
N PHE A 213 21.40 4.36 9.72
CA PHE A 213 21.72 3.86 8.38
C PHE A 213 22.34 4.95 7.52
N SER A 214 23.45 4.63 6.86
CA SER A 214 24.06 5.46 5.81
C SER A 214 23.89 4.87 4.41
N GLN A 215 23.45 3.61 4.33
CA GLN A 215 23.23 2.86 3.10
C GLN A 215 21.73 2.56 2.91
N LYS A 216 21.36 2.23 1.67
CA LYS A 216 20.03 1.71 1.37
C LYS A 216 19.79 0.39 2.10
N LYS A 217 18.55 0.17 2.51
CA LYS A 217 18.10 -1.06 3.17
C LYS A 217 17.54 -2.00 2.11
N GLU A 218 18.44 -2.81 1.57
CA GLU A 218 18.19 -3.69 0.42
C GLU A 218 17.64 -5.05 0.84
N ILE A 219 17.71 -5.41 2.12
CA ILE A 219 17.34 -6.74 2.61
C ILE A 219 16.41 -6.63 3.82
N ALA A 220 15.31 -7.38 3.81
CA ALA A 220 14.56 -7.75 4.99
C ALA A 220 15.04 -9.14 5.46
N LEU A 221 15.70 -9.21 6.62
CA LEU A 221 16.34 -10.42 7.11
C LEU A 221 15.56 -11.01 8.29
N LEU A 222 14.90 -12.15 8.07
CA LEU A 222 14.06 -12.82 9.05
C LEU A 222 14.87 -13.77 9.94
N SER A 223 14.52 -13.78 11.22
CA SER A 223 14.95 -14.76 12.22
C SER A 223 13.79 -15.09 13.15
N HIS A 224 14.00 -16.00 14.09
CA HIS A 224 13.04 -16.31 15.15
C HIS A 224 13.66 -16.17 16.53
N SER A 225 12.84 -16.08 17.56
CA SER A 225 13.31 -15.83 18.93
C SER A 225 13.75 -17.10 19.67
N VAL A 226 13.37 -18.30 19.20
CA VAL A 226 13.57 -19.57 19.93
C VAL A 226 12.88 -19.50 21.31
N THR A 227 11.68 -18.93 21.32
CA THR A 227 10.83 -18.80 22.52
C THR A 227 9.45 -19.40 22.25
N GLN A 228 8.59 -19.45 23.26
CA GLN A 228 7.16 -19.61 23.02
C GLN A 228 6.61 -18.49 22.12
N THR A 229 5.61 -18.82 21.31
CA THR A 229 4.83 -17.85 20.55
C THR A 229 3.95 -16.99 21.47
N CYS A 230 3.41 -15.91 20.93
CA CYS A 230 2.51 -15.00 21.63
C CYS A 230 1.41 -14.47 20.70
N SER A 231 0.21 -14.30 21.25
CA SER A 231 -0.98 -13.88 20.50
C SER A 231 -1.77 -12.74 21.17
N SER A 232 -1.18 -12.09 22.18
CA SER A 232 -1.72 -10.89 22.80
C SER A 232 -0.62 -9.86 23.05
N PHE A 233 -0.98 -8.57 23.05
CA PHE A 233 -0.03 -7.49 23.26
C PHE A 233 0.78 -7.65 24.57
N SER A 234 0.11 -7.92 25.69
CA SER A 234 0.75 -8.03 27.01
C SER A 234 1.74 -9.19 27.08
N HIS A 235 1.40 -10.32 26.45
CA HIS A 235 2.26 -11.50 26.41
C HIS A 235 3.47 -11.29 25.49
N CYS A 236 3.25 -10.76 24.27
CA CYS A 236 4.33 -10.41 23.35
C CYS A 236 5.27 -9.36 23.96
N ALA A 237 4.74 -8.29 24.56
CA ALA A 237 5.54 -7.27 25.24
C ALA A 237 6.39 -7.86 26.39
N THR A 238 5.88 -8.86 27.09
CA THR A 238 6.65 -9.56 28.15
C THR A 238 7.84 -10.33 27.56
N ILE A 239 7.63 -11.09 26.49
CA ILE A 239 8.71 -11.79 25.78
C ILE A 239 9.73 -10.80 25.21
N MET A 240 9.26 -9.72 24.58
CA MET A 240 10.11 -8.64 24.05
C MET A 240 11.03 -8.05 25.12
N LYS A 241 10.50 -7.69 26.29
CA LYS A 241 11.30 -7.17 27.41
C LYS A 241 12.33 -8.19 27.91
N ASN A 242 11.99 -9.48 27.92
CA ASN A 242 12.92 -10.54 28.33
C ASN A 242 14.06 -10.70 27.32
N ILE A 243 13.75 -10.68 26.01
CA ILE A 243 14.76 -10.72 24.94
C ILE A 243 15.66 -9.48 25.02
N GLN A 244 15.09 -8.28 25.18
CA GLN A 244 15.86 -7.04 25.32
C GLN A 244 16.80 -7.12 26.53
N ARG A 245 16.31 -7.58 27.68
CA ARG A 245 17.12 -7.74 28.89
C ARG A 245 18.26 -8.72 28.68
N ASN A 246 18.04 -9.82 27.96
CA ASN A 246 19.09 -10.78 27.64
C ASN A 246 20.14 -10.16 26.70
N HIS A 247 19.71 -9.52 25.60
CA HIS A 247 20.59 -8.83 24.67
C HIS A 247 21.45 -7.76 25.34
N MET A 248 20.85 -6.92 26.19
CA MET A 248 21.58 -5.86 26.89
C MET A 248 22.41 -6.40 28.06
N GLY A 249 21.88 -7.34 28.83
CA GLY A 249 22.54 -7.90 30.01
C GLY A 249 23.64 -8.88 29.64
N ASN A 250 23.25 -10.04 29.10
CA ASN A 250 24.14 -11.17 28.87
C ASN A 250 25.05 -10.95 27.67
N ASN A 251 24.52 -10.42 26.55
CA ASN A 251 25.33 -10.24 25.33
C ASN A 251 26.10 -8.91 25.34
N GLY A 252 25.80 -8.02 26.28
CA GLY A 252 26.43 -6.70 26.37
C GLY A 252 26.04 -5.73 25.25
N TRP A 253 25.01 -6.03 24.45
CA TRP A 253 24.60 -5.18 23.34
C TRP A 253 23.97 -3.86 23.83
N ILE A 254 24.02 -2.84 22.98
CA ILE A 254 23.48 -1.52 23.31
C ILE A 254 21.96 -1.53 23.47
N ASP A 255 21.27 -2.43 22.78
CA ASP A 255 19.81 -2.58 22.74
C ASP A 255 19.41 -3.91 22.09
N PHE A 256 18.10 -4.15 21.93
CA PHE A 256 17.50 -5.21 21.13
C PHE A 256 18.19 -5.36 19.76
N ALA A 257 18.52 -6.58 19.33
CA ALA A 257 19.35 -6.80 18.14
C ALA A 257 18.65 -6.53 16.80
N PHE A 258 17.35 -6.74 16.76
CA PHE A 258 16.53 -6.61 15.55
C PHE A 258 15.94 -5.21 15.41
N ASN A 259 15.45 -4.88 14.21
CA ASN A 259 14.77 -3.62 13.92
C ASN A 259 13.30 -3.68 14.31
N PHE A 260 12.65 -4.82 14.05
CA PHE A 260 11.27 -5.09 14.42
C PHE A 260 11.11 -6.53 14.91
N ALA A 261 10.01 -6.78 15.62
CA ALA A 261 9.55 -8.13 15.94
C ALA A 261 8.07 -8.29 15.61
N VAL A 262 7.62 -9.52 15.38
CA VAL A 262 6.23 -9.84 15.07
C VAL A 262 5.71 -11.01 15.91
N GLY A 263 4.50 -10.87 16.46
CA GLY A 263 3.79 -11.93 17.18
C GLY A 263 2.93 -12.82 16.26
N ALA A 264 2.44 -13.94 16.77
CA ALA A 264 1.56 -14.86 16.02
C ALA A 264 0.18 -14.26 15.69
N ASN A 265 -0.18 -13.13 16.32
CA ASN A 265 -1.38 -12.36 16.00
C ASN A 265 -1.08 -11.17 15.06
N GLY A 266 0.06 -11.17 14.36
CA GLY A 266 0.46 -10.09 13.46
C GLY A 266 0.87 -8.77 14.13
N LEU A 267 0.87 -8.65 15.46
CA LEU A 267 1.31 -7.40 16.09
C LEU A 267 2.80 -7.15 15.82
N ILE A 268 3.11 -5.97 15.30
CA ILE A 268 4.49 -5.54 15.00
C ILE A 268 4.99 -4.65 16.13
N PHE A 269 6.19 -4.94 16.62
CA PHE A 269 6.84 -4.17 17.68
C PHE A 269 8.07 -3.47 17.12
N GLU A 270 8.16 -2.17 17.35
CA GLU A 270 9.37 -1.40 17.08
C GLU A 270 10.47 -1.80 18.07
N CYS A 271 11.57 -2.32 17.53
CA CYS A 271 12.80 -2.55 18.27
C CYS A 271 13.72 -1.35 18.02
N ARG A 272 14.72 -1.49 17.14
CA ARG A 272 15.53 -0.35 16.69
C ARG A 272 14.86 0.52 15.63
N GLY A 273 13.75 0.06 15.02
CA GLY A 273 13.03 0.83 14.02
C GLY A 273 13.76 0.93 12.67
N PHE A 274 13.26 1.78 11.77
CA PHE A 274 13.76 1.89 10.38
C PHE A 274 15.04 2.72 10.22
N ASP A 275 15.36 3.57 11.20
CA ASP A 275 16.40 4.58 11.04
C ASP A 275 17.78 4.10 11.51
N PHE A 276 17.83 2.99 12.26
CA PHE A 276 19.01 2.58 13.00
C PHE A 276 19.47 1.16 12.65
N VAL A 277 20.79 0.98 12.60
CA VAL A 277 21.45 -0.29 12.27
C VAL A 277 21.21 -1.34 13.36
N GLY A 278 20.85 -2.56 12.93
CA GLY A 278 20.67 -3.73 13.79
C GLY A 278 21.98 -4.33 14.33
N ALA A 279 21.84 -5.36 15.16
CA ALA A 279 22.91 -6.25 15.61
C ALA A 279 22.54 -7.74 15.39
N HIS A 280 21.60 -8.01 14.49
CA HIS A 280 21.01 -9.34 14.27
C HIS A 280 21.87 -10.24 13.38
N PHE A 281 22.68 -9.68 12.48
CA PHE A 281 23.59 -10.43 11.62
C PHE A 281 24.76 -9.56 11.15
N SER A 282 25.94 -9.78 11.74
CA SER A 282 27.12 -8.91 11.59
C SER A 282 27.46 -8.54 10.16
N ALA A 283 27.38 -9.48 9.22
CA ALA A 283 27.71 -9.27 7.81
C ALA A 283 26.70 -8.40 7.04
N LEU A 284 25.47 -8.26 7.54
CA LEU A 284 24.36 -7.62 6.80
C LEU A 284 23.72 -6.44 7.54
N ASN A 285 24.05 -6.21 8.81
CA ASN A 285 23.41 -5.18 9.65
C ASN A 285 23.33 -3.78 8.97
N SER A 286 24.36 -3.36 8.22
CA SER A 286 24.40 -2.02 7.62
C SER A 286 23.48 -1.82 6.41
N ARG A 287 22.93 -2.90 5.85
CA ARG A 287 22.12 -2.90 4.62
C ARG A 287 20.81 -3.66 4.75
N SER A 288 20.48 -4.13 5.95
CA SER A 288 19.28 -4.93 6.19
C SER A 288 18.48 -4.44 7.39
N ILE A 289 17.17 -4.57 7.29
CA ILE A 289 16.24 -4.48 8.42
C ILE A 289 16.04 -5.90 8.94
N GLY A 290 16.42 -6.14 10.20
CA GLY A 290 16.18 -7.42 10.86
C GLY A 290 14.78 -7.53 11.43
N ILE A 291 14.10 -8.63 11.11
CA ILE A 291 12.77 -8.95 11.61
C ILE A 291 12.85 -10.21 12.49
N LEU A 292 12.36 -10.13 13.71
CA LEU A 292 12.29 -11.26 14.65
C LEU A 292 10.86 -11.80 14.74
N ALA A 293 10.61 -12.99 14.23
CA ALA A 293 9.39 -13.73 14.51
C ALA A 293 9.43 -14.29 15.94
N ILE A 294 8.44 -13.96 16.77
CA ILE A 294 8.40 -14.41 18.17
C ILE A 294 7.86 -15.86 18.20
N GLY A 295 8.75 -16.83 18.39
CA GLY A 295 8.43 -18.26 18.38
C GLY A 295 9.65 -19.16 18.10
N GLU A 296 9.40 -20.47 18.00
CA GLU A 296 10.33 -21.50 17.55
C GLU A 296 9.71 -22.23 16.34
N PHE A 297 10.24 -21.97 15.14
CA PHE A 297 9.60 -22.40 13.89
C PHE A 297 10.41 -23.45 13.11
N ASN A 298 11.32 -24.16 13.78
CA ASN A 298 11.74 -25.48 13.29
C ASN A 298 10.67 -26.55 13.58
N GLU A 299 9.92 -26.37 14.67
CA GLU A 299 8.91 -27.31 15.13
C GLU A 299 7.49 -26.76 14.95
N ASP A 300 7.25 -25.50 15.35
CA ASP A 300 5.92 -24.91 15.27
C ASP A 300 5.67 -24.28 13.88
N GLU A 301 4.42 -24.32 13.42
CA GLU A 301 4.00 -23.61 12.21
C GLU A 301 3.75 -22.12 12.53
N PRO A 302 4.21 -21.17 11.67
CA PRO A 302 3.81 -19.79 11.79
C PRO A 302 2.31 -19.63 11.52
N SER A 303 1.67 -18.67 12.18
CA SER A 303 0.29 -18.33 11.84
C SER A 303 0.22 -17.61 10.49
N GLN A 304 -0.87 -17.82 9.76
CA GLN A 304 -1.11 -17.10 8.51
C GLN A 304 -1.15 -15.57 8.74
N GLU A 305 -1.73 -15.13 9.85
CA GLU A 305 -1.80 -13.70 10.22
C GLU A 305 -0.41 -13.07 10.39
N MET A 306 0.57 -13.79 10.96
CA MET A 306 1.95 -13.32 11.04
C MET A 306 2.54 -13.15 9.64
N LEU A 307 2.40 -14.15 8.78
CA LEU A 307 2.95 -14.15 7.42
C LEU A 307 2.38 -13.02 6.58
N ASP A 308 1.05 -12.90 6.54
CA ASP A 308 0.34 -11.85 5.79
C ASP A 308 0.73 -10.45 6.29
N THR A 309 0.85 -10.29 7.61
CA THR A 309 1.26 -9.02 8.22
C THR A 309 2.70 -8.66 7.88
N LEU A 310 3.61 -9.63 7.91
CA LEU A 310 5.01 -9.44 7.57
C LEU A 310 5.20 -9.00 6.12
N GLU A 311 4.59 -9.73 5.18
CA GLU A 311 4.71 -9.43 3.75
C GLU A 311 4.17 -8.02 3.47
N LYS A 312 2.97 -7.71 3.96
CA LYS A 312 2.36 -6.39 3.81
C LYS A 312 3.19 -5.27 4.44
N PHE A 313 3.67 -5.46 5.67
CA PHE A 313 4.48 -4.46 6.37
C PHE A 313 5.76 -4.09 5.61
N LEU A 314 6.42 -5.08 4.99
CA LEU A 314 7.63 -4.85 4.22
C LEU A 314 7.35 -4.15 2.89
N GLU A 315 6.28 -4.53 2.18
CA GLU A 315 5.85 -3.82 0.97
C GLU A 315 5.52 -2.37 1.25
N ASP A 316 4.74 -2.11 2.30
CA ASP A 316 4.36 -0.75 2.64
C ASP A 316 5.56 0.08 3.13
N ALA A 317 6.51 -0.54 3.85
CA ALA A 317 7.77 0.11 4.19
C ALA A 317 8.57 0.50 2.93
N ALA A 318 8.56 -0.31 1.87
CA ALA A 318 9.19 0.05 0.60
C ALA A 318 8.46 1.22 -0.08
N LYS A 319 7.12 1.19 -0.16
CA LYS A 319 6.31 2.29 -0.72
C LYS A 319 6.54 3.62 0.00
N LEU A 320 6.78 3.58 1.30
CA LEU A 320 7.07 4.76 2.13
C LEU A 320 8.55 5.19 2.11
N GLY A 321 9.38 4.56 1.26
CA GLY A 321 10.82 4.84 1.17
C GLY A 321 11.61 4.46 2.43
N LYS A 322 11.04 3.62 3.31
CA LYS A 322 11.71 3.10 4.51
C LYS A 322 12.57 1.87 4.21
N LEU A 323 12.26 1.15 3.13
CA LEU A 323 13.10 0.11 2.52
C LEU A 323 13.40 0.51 1.07
N SER A 324 14.41 -0.11 0.45
CA SER A 324 14.60 0.01 -1.00
C SER A 324 13.37 -0.51 -1.75
N GLU A 325 13.00 0.12 -2.86
CA GLU A 325 11.88 -0.33 -3.71
C GLU A 325 12.08 -1.76 -4.25
N ASP A 326 13.34 -2.18 -4.45
CA ASP A 326 13.75 -3.48 -4.96
C ASP A 326 14.27 -4.43 -3.87
N PHE A 327 13.94 -4.16 -2.59
CA PHE A 327 14.43 -4.96 -1.46
C PHE A 327 14.13 -6.46 -1.63
N LYS A 328 15.01 -7.28 -1.05
CA LYS A 328 14.90 -8.75 -1.05
C LYS A 328 14.58 -9.28 0.33
N ILE A 329 13.80 -10.36 0.36
CA ILE A 329 13.44 -11.06 1.60
C ILE A 329 14.33 -12.30 1.71
N HIS A 330 14.95 -12.47 2.88
CA HIS A 330 15.79 -13.61 3.20
C HIS A 330 15.54 -14.10 4.62
N GLY A 331 15.70 -15.40 4.84
CA GLY A 331 15.92 -15.93 6.19
C GLY A 331 17.39 -15.91 6.54
N ARG A 332 17.75 -15.81 7.83
CA ARG A 332 19.16 -16.00 8.24
C ARG A 332 19.73 -17.37 7.82
N GLN A 333 18.86 -18.35 7.55
CA GLN A 333 19.21 -19.66 7.01
C GLN A 333 19.88 -19.60 5.64
N ASP A 334 19.52 -18.63 4.81
CA ASP A 334 20.20 -18.39 3.52
C ASP A 334 21.68 -17.99 3.70
N PHE A 335 22.08 -17.63 4.94
CA PHE A 335 23.43 -17.22 5.31
C PHE A 335 24.07 -18.13 6.38
N GLY A 336 23.60 -19.39 6.48
CA GLY A 336 24.21 -20.41 7.33
C GLY A 336 23.78 -20.41 8.80
N SER A 337 22.62 -19.81 9.13
CA SER A 337 22.00 -19.88 10.46
C SER A 337 20.83 -20.88 10.50
N SER A 338 20.28 -21.18 11.69
CA SER A 338 19.04 -21.96 11.84
C SER A 338 17.77 -21.10 11.79
N GLY A 339 17.86 -19.79 12.05
CA GLY A 339 16.70 -18.90 12.00
C GLY A 339 16.33 -18.52 10.57
N PRO A 340 15.06 -18.28 10.23
CA PRO A 340 13.89 -18.22 11.10
C PRO A 340 13.23 -19.57 11.42
N GLY A 341 13.86 -20.69 11.06
CA GLY A 341 13.28 -22.03 11.18
C GLY A 341 12.62 -22.51 9.88
N GLU A 342 12.62 -23.82 9.66
CA GLU A 342 12.23 -24.40 8.37
C GLU A 342 10.76 -24.11 7.99
N ASN A 343 9.85 -24.02 8.96
CA ASN A 343 8.44 -23.75 8.68
C ASN A 343 8.23 -22.33 8.14
N ILE A 344 8.90 -21.31 8.71
CA ILE A 344 8.89 -19.96 8.11
C ILE A 344 9.58 -19.98 6.75
N MET A 345 10.72 -20.68 6.62
CA MET A 345 11.45 -20.74 5.36
C MET A 345 10.61 -21.29 4.21
N LYS A 346 9.78 -22.31 4.46
CA LYS A 346 8.84 -22.87 3.48
C LYS A 346 7.94 -21.79 2.87
N HIS A 347 7.37 -20.92 3.70
CA HIS A 347 6.47 -19.86 3.25
C HIS A 347 7.22 -18.72 2.55
N ILE A 348 8.28 -18.19 3.16
CA ILE A 348 8.93 -17.01 2.58
C ILE A 348 9.64 -17.33 1.27
N ARG A 349 10.01 -18.60 1.01
CA ARG A 349 10.53 -19.03 -0.29
C ARG A 349 9.51 -18.87 -1.43
N GLU A 350 8.23 -18.82 -1.13
CA GLU A 350 7.16 -18.65 -2.12
C GLU A 350 6.90 -17.17 -2.44
N TRP A 351 7.24 -16.26 -1.52
CA TRP A 351 7.04 -14.82 -1.67
C TRP A 351 7.77 -14.23 -2.89
N CYS A 352 7.17 -13.21 -3.50
CA CYS A 352 7.66 -12.65 -4.77
C CYS A 352 9.07 -12.03 -4.64
N ARG A 353 9.38 -11.41 -3.49
CA ARG A 353 10.67 -10.77 -3.19
C ARG A 353 11.72 -11.70 -2.60
N TYR A 354 11.46 -13.00 -2.52
CA TYR A 354 12.42 -13.93 -1.93
C TYR A 354 13.69 -14.08 -2.77
N GLY A 355 14.83 -13.96 -2.11
CA GLY A 355 16.13 -14.18 -2.72
C GLY A 355 16.41 -13.28 -3.91
N ASN A 356 17.11 -13.81 -4.91
CA ASN A 356 17.45 -13.06 -6.13
C ASN A 356 16.36 -13.15 -7.21
N ARG A 357 15.10 -13.47 -6.86
CA ARG A 357 14.02 -13.51 -7.84
C ARG A 357 13.89 -12.15 -8.52
N THR A 358 13.91 -12.19 -9.85
CA THR A 358 13.76 -11.04 -10.76
C THR A 358 12.36 -10.93 -11.33
N THR A 359 11.49 -11.89 -11.06
CA THR A 359 10.06 -11.83 -11.42
C THR A 359 9.43 -10.63 -10.73
N PRO A 360 8.71 -9.77 -11.47
CA PRO A 360 7.96 -8.69 -10.88
C PRO A 360 6.97 -9.22 -9.84
N CYS A 361 7.02 -8.60 -8.66
CA CYS A 361 5.84 -8.40 -7.83
C CYS A 361 4.99 -7.32 -8.55
#